data_AF-A0A946P4W9-F1
#
_entry.id   AF-A0A946P4W9-F1
#
_cell.length_a   1.000
_cell.length_b   1.000
_cell.length_c   1.000
_cell.angle_alpha   90.00
_cell.angle_beta   90.00
_cell.angle_gamma   90.00
#
_symmetry.space_group_name_H-M   'P 1'
#
loop_
_entity.id
_entity.type
_entity.pdbx_description
1 polymer ?
#
loop_
_entity_poly.entity_id
_entity_poly.type
_entity_poly.pdbx_seq_one_letter_code
_entity_poly.pdbx_strand_id
1 'polypeptide(L)'
;MIDLQREGEVFVLTMDDDENRWNTTFVRAFSKALDEVESSEGAASLVTTSSSAKFFSNGLDLEWRMSEGEHRGGDRDAFGAEFMTLMGRIITLPVPTIAAINGHAFGAGFMCALCHDIRFMREDRGFACANEVEIGMVIPNPELALFRHKLPMNTFFETVQLARRWTGPDAVASGVAQQAYPLDSLLDNAISRAAELARLGANRKVYGRMKESIYGENAAINNAHGPAHMLKNADQFH
;
A
#
# COMPACT_ATOMS: atom_id res chain seq x y z
N MET A 1 9.58 -3.96 -15.73
CA MET A 1 9.10 -2.97 -14.74
C MET A 1 7.89 -3.45 -13.97
N ILE A 2 6.79 -3.87 -14.62
CA ILE A 2 5.68 -4.55 -13.97
C ILE A 2 5.36 -5.80 -14.79
N ASP A 3 5.33 -6.96 -14.15
CA ASP A 3 4.86 -8.22 -14.72
C ASP A 3 3.58 -8.64 -14.00
N LEU A 4 2.57 -9.09 -14.76
CA LEU A 4 1.30 -9.55 -14.21
C LEU A 4 1.01 -10.94 -14.75
N GLN A 5 0.92 -11.91 -13.84
CA GLN A 5 0.58 -13.29 -14.17
C GLN A 5 -0.70 -13.70 -13.45
N ARG A 6 -1.40 -14.69 -13.98
CA ARG A 6 -2.60 -15.25 -13.34
C ARG A 6 -2.43 -16.73 -13.08
N GLU A 7 -2.52 -17.10 -11.81
CA GLU A 7 -2.48 -18.48 -11.31
C GLU A 7 -3.86 -18.85 -10.77
N GLY A 8 -4.68 -19.47 -11.63
CA GLY A 8 -6.08 -19.76 -11.30
C GLY A 8 -6.88 -18.48 -11.05
N GLU A 9 -7.30 -18.28 -9.80
CA GLU A 9 -8.07 -17.10 -9.36
C GLU A 9 -7.18 -16.00 -8.77
N VAL A 10 -5.86 -16.16 -8.74
CA VAL A 10 -4.93 -15.19 -8.16
C VAL A 10 -4.16 -14.47 -9.25
N PHE A 11 -4.21 -13.15 -9.27
CA PHE A 11 -3.29 -12.32 -10.03
C PHE A 11 -2.03 -12.08 -9.19
N VAL A 12 -0.86 -12.29 -9.78
CA VAL A 12 0.45 -12.03 -9.16
C VAL A 12 1.11 -10.89 -9.95
N LEU A 13 1.15 -9.71 -9.33
CA LEU A 13 1.82 -8.52 -9.86
C LEU A 13 3.22 -8.43 -9.27
N THR A 14 4.23 -8.60 -10.11
CA THR A 14 5.64 -8.51 -9.73
C THR A 14 6.22 -7.18 -10.19
N MET A 15 6.67 -6.37 -9.23
CA MET A 15 7.46 -5.17 -9.48
C MET A 15 8.90 -5.58 -9.83
N ASP A 16 9.36 -5.16 -11.01
CA ASP A 16 10.60 -5.60 -11.64
C ASP A 16 11.33 -4.42 -12.31
N ASP A 17 11.72 -3.42 -11.51
CA ASP A 17 12.54 -2.26 -11.91
C ASP A 17 13.62 -1.96 -10.85
N ASP A 18 14.54 -2.90 -10.65
CA ASP A 18 15.69 -2.82 -9.73
C ASP A 18 15.31 -2.57 -8.25
N GLU A 19 15.29 -1.30 -7.81
CA GLU A 19 14.86 -0.91 -6.47
C GLU A 19 13.35 -0.56 -6.40
N ASN A 20 12.62 -0.67 -7.51
CA ASN A 20 11.21 -0.32 -7.68
C ASN A 20 10.90 1.09 -7.14
N ARG A 21 11.67 2.08 -7.61
CA ARG A 21 11.46 3.47 -7.22
C ARG A 21 10.29 4.08 -8.00
N TRP A 22 9.44 4.81 -7.30
CA TRP A 22 8.26 5.44 -7.87
C TRP A 22 8.62 6.68 -8.68
N ASN A 23 8.28 6.63 -9.95
CA ASN A 23 8.26 7.73 -10.90
C ASN A 23 7.01 7.57 -11.78
N THR A 24 6.70 8.56 -12.62
CA THR A 24 5.47 8.58 -13.42
C THR A 24 5.36 7.40 -14.37
N THR A 25 6.47 6.97 -14.96
CA THR A 25 6.50 5.78 -15.83
C THR A 25 6.10 4.52 -15.04
N PHE A 26 6.61 4.36 -13.81
CA PHE A 26 6.28 3.22 -12.95
C PHE A 26 4.83 3.23 -12.48
N VAL A 27 4.31 4.40 -12.11
CA VAL A 27 2.89 4.60 -11.76
C VAL A 27 1.99 4.14 -12.90
N ARG A 28 2.27 4.58 -14.14
CA ARG A 28 1.45 4.23 -15.31
C ARG A 28 1.52 2.74 -15.66
N ALA A 29 2.69 2.12 -15.52
CA ALA A 29 2.85 0.69 -15.76
C ALA A 29 2.05 -0.14 -14.75
N PHE A 30 2.11 0.23 -13.46
CA PHE A 30 1.34 -0.44 -12.40
C PHE A 30 -0.17 -0.23 -12.63
N SER A 31 -0.57 1.02 -12.91
CA SER A 31 -1.94 1.41 -13.24
C SER A 31 -2.51 0.56 -14.37
N LYS A 32 -1.74 0.32 -15.43
CA LYS A 32 -2.14 -0.52 -16.56
C LYS A 32 -2.34 -2.00 -16.17
N ALA A 33 -1.50 -2.53 -15.28
CA ALA A 33 -1.67 -3.90 -14.78
C ALA A 33 -2.99 -4.04 -13.96
N LEU A 34 -3.36 -3.01 -13.19
CA LEU A 34 -4.64 -3.01 -12.48
C LEU A 34 -5.85 -2.99 -13.42
N ASP A 35 -5.75 -2.38 -14.60
CA ASP A 35 -6.83 -2.39 -15.59
C ASP A 35 -7.20 -3.83 -15.98
N GLU A 36 -6.20 -4.72 -16.13
CA GLU A 36 -6.42 -6.14 -16.43
C GLU A 36 -7.13 -6.85 -15.25
N VAL A 37 -6.66 -6.63 -14.02
CA VAL A 37 -7.29 -7.19 -12.82
C VAL A 37 -8.75 -6.74 -12.70
N GLU A 38 -9.02 -5.45 -12.90
CA GLU A 38 -10.37 -4.87 -12.83
C GLU A 38 -11.30 -5.42 -13.92
N SER A 39 -10.77 -5.60 -15.14
CA SER A 39 -11.52 -6.14 -16.29
C SER A 39 -11.84 -7.63 -16.19
N SER A 40 -11.16 -8.36 -15.31
CA SER A 40 -11.38 -9.80 -15.17
C SER A 40 -12.75 -10.12 -14.55
N GLU A 41 -13.30 -11.28 -14.91
CA GLU A 41 -14.59 -11.76 -14.40
C GLU A 41 -14.40 -12.91 -13.41
N GLY A 42 -15.43 -13.11 -12.57
CA GLY A 42 -15.46 -14.18 -11.57
C GLY A 42 -14.60 -13.92 -10.35
N ALA A 43 -14.29 -15.01 -9.63
CA ALA A 43 -13.44 -14.98 -8.45
C ALA A 43 -12.03 -14.51 -8.82
N ALA A 44 -11.52 -13.61 -8.00
CA ALA A 44 -10.22 -12.99 -8.20
C ALA A 44 -9.66 -12.42 -6.91
N SER A 45 -8.35 -12.40 -6.80
CA SER A 45 -7.58 -11.66 -5.81
C SER A 45 -6.25 -11.22 -6.43
N LEU A 46 -5.56 -10.29 -5.78
CA LEU A 46 -4.28 -9.75 -6.21
C LEU A 46 -3.22 -9.96 -5.14
N VAL A 47 -2.06 -10.50 -5.53
CA VAL A 47 -0.81 -10.49 -4.76
C VAL A 47 0.14 -9.53 -5.46
N THR A 48 0.71 -8.59 -4.72
CA THR A 48 1.78 -7.70 -5.20
C THR A 48 3.08 -8.09 -4.52
N THR A 49 4.14 -8.32 -5.30
CA THR A 49 5.49 -8.61 -4.80
C THR A 49 6.56 -7.95 -5.67
N SER A 50 7.82 -8.28 -5.45
CA SER A 50 8.96 -7.76 -6.21
C SER A 50 9.91 -8.87 -6.62
N SER A 51 10.50 -8.73 -7.81
CA SER A 51 11.59 -9.62 -8.29
C SER A 51 12.90 -9.37 -7.54
N SER A 52 13.07 -8.19 -6.93
CA SER A 52 14.28 -7.81 -6.20
C SER A 52 14.31 -8.45 -4.83
N ALA A 53 15.32 -9.29 -4.56
CA ALA A 53 15.48 -9.94 -3.26
C ALA A 53 15.75 -8.98 -2.08
N LYS A 54 16.02 -7.69 -2.35
CA LYS A 54 16.33 -6.67 -1.35
C LYS A 54 15.23 -5.64 -1.17
N PHE A 55 14.47 -5.33 -2.22
CA PHE A 55 13.48 -4.25 -2.21
C PHE A 55 12.11 -4.77 -2.62
N PHE A 56 11.12 -4.52 -1.76
CA PHE A 56 9.75 -4.43 -2.24
C PHE A 56 9.63 -3.14 -3.07
N SER A 57 9.96 -1.99 -2.45
CA SER A 57 10.14 -0.71 -3.14
C SER A 57 10.94 0.26 -2.28
N ASN A 58 11.92 0.96 -2.88
CA ASN A 58 12.73 1.97 -2.21
C ASN A 58 12.14 3.39 -2.26
N GLY A 59 10.84 3.52 -2.54
CA GLY A 59 10.12 4.78 -2.41
C GLY A 59 10.25 5.70 -3.62
N LEU A 60 10.16 7.00 -3.43
CA LEU A 60 10.23 7.99 -4.51
C LEU A 60 11.58 7.91 -5.23
N ASP A 61 11.56 7.97 -6.55
CA ASP A 61 12.78 8.13 -7.35
C ASP A 61 13.34 9.55 -7.22
N LEU A 62 14.17 9.79 -6.20
CA LEU A 62 14.75 11.11 -5.90
C LEU A 62 15.70 11.58 -7.00
N GLU A 63 16.41 10.67 -7.65
CA GLU A 63 17.33 11.00 -8.75
C GLU A 63 16.56 11.50 -9.98
N TRP A 64 15.46 10.81 -10.32
CA TRP A 64 14.52 11.32 -11.30
C TRP A 64 13.89 12.64 -10.84
N ARG A 65 13.45 12.74 -9.58
CA ARG A 65 12.72 13.93 -9.09
C ARG A 65 13.58 15.20 -9.15
N MET A 66 14.88 15.07 -8.90
CA MET A 66 15.83 16.18 -8.84
C MET A 66 16.59 16.44 -10.14
N SER A 67 16.46 15.57 -11.15
CA SER A 67 17.12 15.77 -12.44
C SER A 67 16.41 16.83 -13.29
N GLU A 68 17.18 17.49 -14.16
CA GLU A 68 16.70 18.47 -15.12
C GLU A 68 16.49 17.83 -16.49
N GLY A 69 15.54 18.34 -17.27
CA GLY A 69 15.26 17.85 -18.63
C GLY A 69 14.60 16.48 -18.70
N GLU A 70 14.72 15.83 -19.87
CA GLU A 70 14.14 14.51 -20.14
C GLU A 70 14.78 13.42 -19.27
N HIS A 71 13.95 12.52 -18.75
CA HIS A 71 14.38 11.40 -17.94
C HIS A 71 13.44 10.21 -18.11
N ARG A 72 13.94 8.97 -17.97
CA ARG A 72 13.14 7.74 -18.13
C ARG A 72 11.93 7.65 -17.20
N GLY A 73 12.00 8.35 -16.06
CA GLY A 73 10.95 8.38 -15.05
C GLY A 73 9.69 9.17 -15.45
N GLY A 74 9.74 9.89 -16.58
CA GLY A 74 8.57 10.57 -17.14
C GLY A 74 8.27 11.93 -16.52
N ASP A 75 7.04 12.38 -16.68
CA ASP A 75 6.57 13.72 -16.34
C ASP A 75 6.48 13.94 -14.81
N ARG A 76 7.33 14.84 -14.29
CA ARG A 76 7.42 15.16 -12.86
C ARG A 76 6.19 15.90 -12.33
N ASP A 77 5.48 16.63 -13.18
CA ASP A 77 4.32 17.43 -12.76
C ASP A 77 3.09 16.53 -12.59
N ALA A 78 2.95 15.50 -13.43
CA ALA A 78 1.86 14.54 -13.35
C ALA A 78 1.95 13.58 -12.14
N PHE A 79 3.15 13.31 -11.65
CA PHE A 79 3.41 12.24 -10.68
C PHE A 79 2.56 12.30 -9.42
N GLY A 80 2.49 13.46 -8.75
CA GLY A 80 1.82 13.57 -7.46
C GLY A 80 0.33 13.20 -7.57
N ALA A 81 -0.33 13.66 -8.63
CA ALA A 81 -1.72 13.34 -8.90
C ALA A 81 -1.89 11.86 -9.29
N GLU A 82 -1.11 11.37 -10.25
CA GLU A 82 -1.25 9.99 -10.75
C GLU A 82 -0.92 8.94 -9.68
N PHE A 83 0.12 9.18 -8.87
CA PHE A 83 0.49 8.29 -7.77
C PHE A 83 -0.63 8.22 -6.73
N MET A 84 -1.18 9.36 -6.30
CA MET A 84 -2.29 9.38 -5.34
C MET A 84 -3.55 8.72 -5.90
N THR A 85 -3.86 8.92 -7.18
CA THR A 85 -4.95 8.22 -7.87
C THR A 85 -4.72 6.72 -7.87
N LEU A 86 -3.51 6.25 -8.19
CA LEU A 86 -3.17 4.83 -8.14
C LEU A 86 -3.31 4.24 -6.73
N MET A 87 -2.83 4.95 -5.70
CA MET A 87 -2.98 4.50 -4.31
C MET A 87 -4.46 4.38 -3.91
N GLY A 88 -5.29 5.32 -4.35
CA GLY A 88 -6.76 5.26 -4.22
C GLY A 88 -7.35 4.02 -4.91
N ARG A 89 -6.91 3.71 -6.14
CA ARG A 89 -7.33 2.49 -6.84
C ARG A 89 -6.96 1.22 -6.10
N ILE A 90 -5.76 1.14 -5.52
CA ILE A 90 -5.33 -0.06 -4.78
C ILE A 90 -6.17 -0.25 -3.51
N ILE A 91 -6.35 0.79 -2.71
CA ILE A 91 -7.08 0.68 -1.44
C ILE A 91 -8.58 0.37 -1.65
N THR A 92 -9.17 0.78 -2.77
CA THR A 92 -10.57 0.46 -3.11
C THR A 92 -10.72 -0.62 -4.19
N LEU A 93 -9.64 -1.32 -4.56
CA LEU A 93 -9.67 -2.34 -5.61
C LEU A 93 -10.76 -3.39 -5.30
N PRO A 94 -11.68 -3.70 -6.24
CA PRO A 94 -12.88 -4.49 -5.94
C PRO A 94 -12.63 -6.00 -5.81
N VAL A 95 -11.40 -6.40 -5.49
CA VAL A 95 -10.96 -7.76 -5.17
C VAL A 95 -10.03 -7.72 -3.95
N PRO A 96 -9.89 -8.83 -3.19
CA PRO A 96 -8.92 -8.91 -2.10
C PRO A 96 -7.49 -8.71 -2.58
N THR A 97 -6.69 -7.98 -1.80
CA THR A 97 -5.31 -7.61 -2.15
C THR A 97 -4.34 -7.97 -1.03
N ILE A 98 -3.18 -8.52 -1.40
CA ILE A 98 -2.11 -8.91 -0.49
C ILE A 98 -0.79 -8.31 -0.98
N ALA A 99 -0.08 -7.58 -0.13
CA ALA A 99 1.31 -7.21 -0.38
C ALA A 99 2.24 -8.26 0.25
N ALA A 100 3.04 -8.93 -0.58
CA ALA A 100 4.12 -9.81 -0.17
C ALA A 100 5.44 -9.02 -0.15
N ILE A 101 5.74 -8.40 0.99
CA ILE A 101 6.87 -7.51 1.23
C ILE A 101 8.15 -8.34 1.42
N ASN A 102 8.79 -8.67 0.31
CA ASN A 102 9.99 -9.51 0.19
C ASN A 102 11.31 -8.75 0.46
N GLY A 103 11.25 -7.48 0.82
CA GLY A 103 12.40 -6.61 1.02
C GLY A 103 12.04 -5.28 1.70
N HIS A 104 12.88 -4.26 1.55
CA HIS A 104 12.57 -2.93 2.06
C HIS A 104 11.35 -2.33 1.36
N ALA A 105 10.44 -1.73 2.15
CA ALA A 105 9.31 -0.94 1.68
C ALA A 105 9.41 0.44 2.34
N PHE A 106 9.95 1.42 1.61
CA PHE A 106 10.25 2.77 2.12
C PHE A 106 9.36 3.83 1.48
N GLY A 107 8.92 4.81 2.28
CA GLY A 107 8.13 5.97 1.85
C GLY A 107 6.96 5.58 0.95
N ALA A 108 6.95 6.05 -0.30
CA ALA A 108 5.95 5.67 -1.31
C ALA A 108 5.76 4.14 -1.48
N GLY A 109 6.81 3.33 -1.28
CA GLY A 109 6.71 1.87 -1.27
C GLY A 109 5.97 1.32 -0.05
N PHE A 110 6.20 1.92 1.12
CA PHE A 110 5.46 1.61 2.34
C PHE A 110 3.99 2.01 2.23
N MET A 111 3.73 3.18 1.64
CA MET A 111 2.38 3.63 1.32
C MET A 111 1.64 2.63 0.42
N CYS A 112 2.26 2.21 -0.68
CA CYS A 112 1.69 1.21 -1.57
C CYS A 112 1.37 -0.12 -0.84
N ALA A 113 2.29 -0.59 0.00
CA ALA A 113 2.05 -1.77 0.82
C ALA A 113 0.82 -1.58 1.74
N LEU A 114 0.69 -0.43 2.40
CA LEU A 114 -0.45 -0.12 3.28
C LEU A 114 -1.78 0.02 2.55
N CYS A 115 -1.79 0.37 1.26
CA CYS A 115 -3.02 0.36 0.47
C CYS A 115 -3.62 -1.05 0.34
N HIS A 116 -2.82 -2.11 0.43
CA HIS A 116 -3.33 -3.49 0.36
C HIS A 116 -4.14 -3.88 1.61
N ASP A 117 -5.04 -4.86 1.47
CA ASP A 117 -5.88 -5.37 2.56
C ASP A 117 -5.01 -6.11 3.59
N ILE A 118 -4.14 -6.98 3.10
CA ILE A 118 -3.22 -7.80 3.90
C ILE A 118 -1.78 -7.49 3.49
N ARG A 119 -0.89 -7.47 4.46
CA ARG A 119 0.55 -7.35 4.28
C ARG A 119 1.22 -8.52 4.98
N PHE A 120 1.96 -9.30 4.19
CA PHE A 120 2.90 -10.27 4.69
C PHE A 120 4.30 -9.74 4.44
N MET A 121 5.18 -9.89 5.43
CA MET A 121 6.54 -9.38 5.35
C MET A 121 7.52 -10.54 5.53
N ARG A 122 8.67 -10.47 4.86
CA ARG A 122 9.74 -11.41 5.19
C ARG A 122 10.20 -11.21 6.65
N GLU A 123 10.57 -12.29 7.33
CA GLU A 123 10.89 -12.24 8.76
C GLU A 123 12.35 -11.90 9.07
N ASP A 124 13.27 -12.18 8.15
CA ASP A 124 14.70 -12.24 8.42
C ASP A 124 15.45 -10.92 8.12
N ARG A 125 14.95 -10.12 7.17
CA ARG A 125 15.58 -8.86 6.72
C ARG A 125 14.57 -7.86 6.16
N GLY A 126 15.02 -6.65 5.86
CA GLY A 126 14.17 -5.62 5.29
C GLY A 126 13.46 -4.81 6.35
N PHE A 127 12.98 -3.64 5.95
CA PHE A 127 12.31 -2.69 6.82
C PHE A 127 11.11 -2.10 6.09
N ALA A 128 10.01 -1.93 6.80
CA ALA A 128 8.87 -1.12 6.37
C ALA A 128 8.88 0.20 7.17
N CYS A 129 8.89 1.36 6.50
CA CYS A 129 8.86 2.65 7.20
C CYS A 129 8.46 3.84 6.33
N ALA A 130 8.03 4.89 7.00
CA ALA A 130 7.95 6.26 6.50
C ALA A 130 9.20 7.00 6.99
N ASN A 131 10.16 7.26 6.10
CA ASN A 131 11.46 7.88 6.44
C ASN A 131 11.55 9.36 6.02
N GLU A 132 10.44 9.98 5.64
CA GLU A 132 10.37 11.33 5.07
C GLU A 132 11.02 12.37 6.00
N VAL A 133 10.78 12.29 7.31
CA VAL A 133 11.36 13.22 8.28
C VAL A 133 12.89 13.11 8.36
N GLU A 134 13.46 11.92 8.15
CA GLU A 134 14.92 11.71 8.14
C GLU A 134 15.56 12.34 6.89
N ILE A 135 14.81 12.42 5.79
CA ILE A 135 15.28 12.96 4.50
C ILE A 135 14.79 14.39 4.23
N GLY A 136 14.17 15.05 5.22
CA GLY A 136 13.71 16.44 5.10
C GLY A 136 12.46 16.64 4.24
N MET A 137 11.65 15.60 4.05
CA MET A 137 10.39 15.66 3.32
C MET A 137 9.19 15.69 4.27
N VAL A 138 8.11 16.34 3.85
CA VAL A 138 6.83 16.35 4.58
C VAL A 138 5.92 15.29 3.98
N ILE A 139 5.38 14.40 4.82
CA ILE A 139 4.37 13.42 4.40
C ILE A 139 3.09 14.15 3.99
N PRO A 140 2.56 13.95 2.77
CA PRO A 140 1.31 14.54 2.33
C PRO A 140 0.11 14.13 3.20
N ASN A 141 -0.87 15.04 3.36
CA ASN A 141 -2.08 14.77 4.15
C ASN A 141 -2.86 13.51 3.74
N PRO A 142 -3.01 13.16 2.44
CA PRO A 142 -3.67 11.91 2.05
C PRO A 142 -2.94 10.66 2.54
N GLU A 143 -1.61 10.67 2.54
CA GLU A 143 -0.79 9.57 3.05
C GLU A 143 -0.88 9.45 4.58
N LEU A 144 -0.89 10.58 5.30
CA LEU A 144 -1.16 10.57 6.75
C LEU A 144 -2.55 10.03 7.09
N ALA A 145 -3.56 10.35 6.27
CA ALA A 145 -4.92 9.84 6.44
C ALA A 145 -4.99 8.32 6.24
N LEU A 146 -4.29 7.80 5.21
CA LEU A 146 -4.10 6.37 4.98
C LEU A 146 -3.46 5.71 6.20
N PHE A 147 -2.30 6.20 6.66
CA PHE A 147 -1.57 5.60 7.77
C PHE A 147 -2.41 5.55 9.04
N ARG A 148 -3.13 6.63 9.35
CA ARG A 148 -4.03 6.71 10.51
C ARG A 148 -5.17 5.68 10.43
N HIS A 149 -5.64 5.32 9.23
CA HIS A 149 -6.66 4.28 9.06
C HIS A 149 -6.09 2.87 9.11
N LYS A 150 -4.88 2.66 8.58
CA LYS A 150 -4.31 1.32 8.39
C LYS A 150 -3.46 0.84 9.56
N LEU A 151 -3.06 1.72 10.48
CA LEU A 151 -2.19 1.42 11.61
C LEU A 151 -2.88 1.69 12.95
N PRO A 152 -2.58 0.90 14.00
CA PRO A 152 -2.89 1.29 15.37
C PRO A 152 -2.29 2.67 15.70
N MET A 153 -2.98 3.47 16.53
CA MET A 153 -2.58 4.86 16.76
C MET A 153 -1.17 5.04 17.33
N ASN A 154 -0.71 4.14 18.20
CA ASN A 154 0.67 4.16 18.71
C ASN A 154 1.68 3.86 17.59
N THR A 155 1.42 2.81 16.81
CA THR A 155 2.20 2.45 15.62
C THR A 155 2.25 3.57 14.60
N PHE A 156 1.13 4.27 14.36
CA PHE A 156 1.08 5.47 13.52
C PHE A 156 2.02 6.56 14.02
N PHE A 157 1.97 6.89 15.32
CA PHE A 157 2.85 7.91 15.90
C PHE A 157 4.32 7.53 15.77
N GLU A 158 4.68 6.29 16.11
CA GLU A 158 6.08 5.84 15.99
C GLU A 158 6.56 5.81 14.54
N THR A 159 5.68 5.44 13.61
CA THR A 159 5.99 5.41 12.17
C THR A 159 6.25 6.82 11.64
N VAL A 160 5.35 7.77 11.93
CA VAL A 160 5.40 9.12 11.35
C VAL A 160 6.35 10.04 12.11
N GLN A 161 6.21 10.12 13.44
CA GLN A 161 6.91 11.09 14.25
C GLN A 161 8.34 10.64 14.62
N LEU A 162 8.55 9.33 14.76
CA LEU A 162 9.83 8.76 15.16
C LEU A 162 10.56 8.04 14.02
N ALA A 163 10.03 8.09 12.80
CA ALA A 163 10.57 7.41 11.62
C ALA A 163 10.92 5.93 11.86
N ARG A 164 10.12 5.24 12.69
CA ARG A 164 10.46 3.89 13.13
C ARG A 164 10.57 2.94 11.94
N ARG A 165 11.66 2.18 11.92
CA ARG A 165 11.88 1.08 10.97
C ARG A 165 11.34 -0.22 11.54
N TRP A 166 10.32 -0.78 10.90
CA TRP A 166 9.69 -2.01 11.32
C TRP A 166 10.38 -3.21 10.67
N THR A 167 10.94 -4.11 11.47
CA THR A 167 11.36 -5.45 11.02
C THR A 167 10.12 -6.32 10.77
N GLY A 168 10.27 -7.49 10.13
CA GLY A 168 9.16 -8.43 9.97
C GLY A 168 8.44 -8.78 11.29
N PRO A 169 9.16 -9.25 12.32
CA PRO A 169 8.56 -9.56 13.62
C PRO A 169 7.95 -8.33 14.32
N ASP A 170 8.63 -7.17 14.30
CA ASP A 170 8.10 -5.95 14.92
C ASP A 170 6.86 -5.42 14.18
N ALA A 171 6.83 -5.55 12.85
CA ALA A 171 5.70 -5.15 12.02
C ALA A 171 4.46 -5.98 12.36
N VAL A 172 4.62 -7.28 12.64
CA VAL A 172 3.51 -8.13 13.10
C VAL A 172 3.07 -7.72 14.50
N ALA A 173 4.01 -7.56 15.43
CA ALA A 173 3.72 -7.20 16.81
C ALA A 173 3.01 -5.83 16.94
N SER A 174 3.27 -4.90 16.02
CA SER A 174 2.71 -3.55 16.02
C SER A 174 1.48 -3.38 15.11
N GLY A 175 1.05 -4.43 14.40
CA GLY A 175 -0.08 -4.38 13.48
C GLY A 175 0.21 -3.68 12.14
N VAL A 176 1.47 -3.42 11.80
CA VAL A 176 1.88 -3.00 10.45
C VAL A 176 1.64 -4.14 9.46
N ALA A 177 2.03 -5.37 9.78
CA ALA A 177 1.83 -6.56 8.96
C ALA A 177 0.95 -7.57 9.69
N GLN A 178 0.27 -8.47 8.96
CA GLN A 178 -0.54 -9.54 9.57
C GLN A 178 0.32 -10.74 9.97
N GLN A 179 1.35 -11.04 9.19
CA GLN A 179 2.21 -12.20 9.43
C GLN A 179 3.60 -11.95 8.81
N ALA A 180 4.61 -12.59 9.39
CA ALA A 180 5.93 -12.67 8.82
C ALA A 180 6.26 -14.13 8.45
N TYR A 181 6.99 -14.29 7.35
CA TYR A 181 7.40 -15.59 6.81
C TYR A 181 8.87 -15.57 6.39
N PRO A 182 9.56 -16.73 6.34
CA PRO A 182 10.80 -16.86 5.58
C PRO A 182 10.63 -16.39 4.13
N LEU A 183 11.67 -15.78 3.55
CA LEU A 183 11.62 -15.27 2.16
C LEU A 183 11.15 -16.35 1.18
N ASP A 184 11.67 -17.57 1.31
CA ASP A 184 11.43 -18.69 0.39
C ASP A 184 9.98 -19.21 0.43
N SER A 185 9.20 -18.87 1.46
CA SER A 185 7.79 -19.26 1.56
C SER A 185 6.83 -18.07 1.57
N LEU A 186 7.35 -16.84 1.53
CA LEU A 186 6.53 -15.62 1.62
C LEU A 186 5.52 -15.52 0.48
N LEU A 187 5.97 -15.72 -0.77
CA LEU A 187 5.10 -15.61 -1.94
C LEU A 187 4.06 -16.73 -1.96
N ASP A 188 4.47 -17.97 -1.71
CA ASP A 188 3.56 -19.12 -1.66
C ASP A 188 2.46 -18.95 -0.61
N ASN A 189 2.81 -18.44 0.59
CA ASN A 189 1.83 -18.14 1.63
C ASN A 189 0.89 -16.99 1.22
N ALA A 190 1.40 -15.96 0.52
CA ALA A 190 0.58 -14.89 -0.01
C ALA A 190 -0.40 -15.39 -1.09
N ILE A 191 0.06 -16.21 -2.03
CA ILE A 191 -0.77 -16.81 -3.08
C ILE A 191 -1.83 -17.73 -2.47
N SER A 192 -1.45 -18.61 -1.53
CA SER A 192 -2.39 -19.48 -0.82
C SER A 192 -3.48 -18.66 -0.12
N ARG A 193 -3.09 -17.60 0.59
CA ARG A 193 -4.06 -16.72 1.27
C ARG A 193 -4.94 -15.96 0.28
N ALA A 194 -4.38 -15.53 -0.84
CA ALA A 194 -5.13 -14.85 -1.88
C ALA A 194 -6.16 -15.79 -2.54
N ALA A 195 -5.80 -17.05 -2.77
CA ALA A 195 -6.70 -18.07 -3.32
C ALA A 195 -7.89 -18.34 -2.38
N GLU A 196 -7.65 -18.45 -1.08
CA GLU A 196 -8.72 -18.60 -0.07
C GLU A 196 -9.74 -17.44 -0.11
N LEU A 197 -9.26 -16.24 -0.42
CA LEU A 197 -10.06 -15.01 -0.44
C LEU A 197 -10.68 -14.72 -1.80
N ALA A 198 -10.19 -15.32 -2.89
CA ALA A 198 -10.58 -14.97 -4.27
C ALA A 198 -12.09 -15.06 -4.52
N ARG A 199 -12.78 -15.98 -3.85
CA ARG A 199 -14.25 -16.10 -3.86
C ARG A 199 -14.98 -14.80 -3.47
N LEU A 200 -14.37 -13.92 -2.67
CA LEU A 200 -14.94 -12.62 -2.30
C LEU A 200 -14.93 -11.66 -3.49
N GLY A 201 -13.91 -11.77 -4.35
CA GLY A 201 -13.80 -11.04 -5.61
C GLY A 201 -14.84 -11.46 -6.65
N ALA A 202 -15.57 -12.57 -6.47
CA ALA A 202 -16.70 -12.91 -7.35
C ALA A 202 -17.87 -11.91 -7.22
N ASN A 203 -17.99 -11.23 -6.06
CA ASN A 203 -19.00 -10.21 -5.82
C ASN A 203 -18.38 -8.79 -5.79
N ARG A 204 -17.67 -8.43 -6.87
CA ARG A 204 -16.91 -7.18 -7.03
C ARG A 204 -17.70 -5.93 -6.66
N LYS A 205 -18.96 -5.86 -7.08
CA LYS A 205 -19.84 -4.71 -6.81
C LYS A 205 -19.99 -4.48 -5.31
N VAL A 206 -20.26 -5.53 -4.54
CA VAL A 206 -20.43 -5.43 -3.09
C VAL A 206 -19.09 -5.24 -2.40
N TYR A 207 -18.07 -6.01 -2.78
CA TYR A 207 -16.73 -5.93 -2.18
C TYR A 207 -16.10 -4.54 -2.37
N GLY A 208 -16.12 -4.01 -3.59
CA GLY A 208 -15.68 -2.64 -3.89
C GLY A 208 -16.47 -1.60 -3.12
N ARG A 209 -17.81 -1.69 -3.07
CA ARG A 209 -18.64 -0.74 -2.30
C ARG A 209 -18.33 -0.77 -0.81
N MET A 210 -18.02 -1.94 -0.25
CA MET A 210 -17.60 -2.07 1.15
C MET A 210 -16.26 -1.38 1.38
N LYS A 211 -15.27 -1.57 0.49
CA LYS A 211 -13.99 -0.85 0.57
C LYS A 211 -14.18 0.67 0.49
N GLU A 212 -14.97 1.15 -0.46
CA GLU A 212 -15.32 2.57 -0.58
C GLU A 212 -16.00 3.11 0.69
N SER A 213 -16.78 2.28 1.39
CA SER A 213 -17.45 2.70 2.64
C SER A 213 -16.52 2.72 3.86
N ILE A 214 -15.49 1.88 3.88
CA ILE A 214 -14.49 1.84 4.97
C ILE A 214 -13.53 3.03 4.85
N TYR A 215 -13.18 3.41 3.61
CA TYR A 215 -12.11 4.38 3.35
C TYR A 215 -12.63 5.73 2.79
N GLY A 216 -13.93 5.86 2.52
CA GLY A 216 -14.59 7.06 1.96
C GLY A 216 -15.27 7.97 3.00
N GLU A 217 -15.87 9.06 2.48
CA GLU A 217 -16.12 10.40 3.07
C GLU A 217 -16.78 10.59 4.47
N ASN A 218 -17.00 9.56 5.30
CA ASN A 218 -17.58 9.72 6.65
C ASN A 218 -16.87 8.88 7.71
N ALA A 219 -15.65 9.25 8.08
CA ALA A 219 -14.93 8.63 9.19
C ALA A 219 -15.69 8.84 10.51
N ALA A 220 -15.89 7.76 11.28
CA ALA A 220 -16.67 7.75 12.53
C ALA A 220 -16.22 8.81 13.56
N ILE A 221 -14.97 9.27 13.49
CA ILE A 221 -14.43 10.30 14.38
C ILE A 221 -15.06 11.70 14.20
N ASN A 222 -15.63 11.97 13.02
CA ASN A 222 -16.28 13.25 12.70
C ASN A 222 -17.79 13.22 12.90
N ASN A 223 -18.37 12.06 13.24
CA ASN A 223 -19.79 11.92 13.51
C ASN A 223 -20.17 12.55 14.87
N ALA A 224 -21.46 12.73 15.13
CA ALA A 224 -21.96 13.38 16.35
C ALA A 224 -21.45 12.77 17.67
N HIS A 225 -21.13 11.47 17.67
CA HIS A 225 -20.54 10.76 18.83
C HIS A 225 -19.04 10.50 18.67
N GLY A 226 -18.42 11.08 17.64
CA GLY A 226 -17.01 10.93 17.33
C GLY A 226 -16.14 11.93 18.10
N PRO A 227 -14.93 11.54 18.53
CA PRO A 227 -14.08 12.38 19.38
C PRO A 227 -13.74 13.74 18.77
N ALA A 228 -13.56 13.86 17.46
CA ALA A 228 -13.22 15.14 16.84
C ALA A 228 -14.42 16.11 16.80
N HIS A 229 -15.64 15.59 16.66
CA HIS A 229 -16.86 16.38 16.74
C HIS A 229 -17.12 16.83 18.17
N MET A 230 -17.03 15.92 19.14
CA MET A 230 -17.27 16.23 20.56
C MET A 230 -16.26 17.24 21.12
N LEU A 231 -14.98 17.16 20.73
CA LEU A 231 -13.96 18.13 21.16
C LEU A 231 -14.17 19.53 20.57
N LYS A 232 -14.65 19.63 19.32
CA LYS A 232 -14.93 20.92 18.65
C LYS A 232 -16.21 21.59 19.15
N ASN A 233 -17.12 20.81 19.74
CA ASN A 233 -18.43 21.24 20.21
C ASN A 233 -18.57 20.91 21.71
N ALA A 234 -17.48 21.04 22.47
CA ALA A 234 -17.42 20.57 23.86
C ALA A 234 -18.50 21.22 24.75
N ASP A 235 -18.93 22.43 24.40
CA ASP A 235 -20.01 23.19 25.03
C ASP A 235 -21.40 22.53 24.93
N GLN A 236 -21.59 21.60 23.98
CA GLN A 236 -22.86 20.91 23.73
C GLN A 236 -22.97 19.56 24.45
N PHE A 237 -21.89 19.10 25.12
CA PHE A 237 -21.80 17.79 25.77
C PHE A 237 -21.61 17.91 27.29
N HIS A 238 -22.26 18.91 27.90
CA HIS A 238 -22.32 19.14 29.34
C HIS A 238 -23.62 18.64 29.96
#